data_AF-A0A373FN52-F1
#
_entry.id   AF-A0A373FN52-F1
#
_cell.length_a   1.000
_cell.length_b   1.000
_cell.length_c   1.000
_cell.angle_alpha   90.00
_cell.angle_beta   90.00
_cell.angle_gamma   90.00
#
_symmetry.space_group_name_H-M   'P 1'
#
loop_
_entity.id
_entity.type
_entity.pdbx_description
1 polymer ?
#
loop_
_entity_poly.entity_id
_entity_poly.type
_entity_poly.pdbx_seq_one_letter_code
_entity_poly.pdbx_strand_id
1 'polypeptide(L)' 'KGAWRDNVFVERLWRSIKYEEIYLKAYDSVRTARCGIGQYLQFYNSQRPHQAHSQATPDEAYFATLPFAKMQAA' A
#
# COMPACT_ATOMS: atom_id res chain seq x y z
N LYS A 1 -6.65 -10.70 21.97
CA LYS A 1 -6.11 -10.69 20.59
C LYS A 1 -6.25 -9.26 20.07
N GLY A 2 -5.16 -8.62 19.68
CA GLY A 2 -5.09 -7.16 19.50
C GLY A 2 -3.75 -6.64 20.02
N ALA A 3 -2.64 -7.13 19.47
CA ALA A 3 -1.33 -6.60 19.81
C ALA A 3 -1.07 -5.35 18.97
N TRP A 4 -0.48 -4.32 19.56
CA TRP A 4 -0.08 -3.11 18.84
C TRP A 4 0.79 -3.40 17.59
N ARG A 5 1.53 -4.51 17.63
CA ARG A 5 2.36 -4.99 16.51
C ARG A 5 1.54 -5.33 15.26
N ASP A 6 0.32 -5.82 15.44
CA ASP A 6 -0.56 -6.16 14.31
C ASP A 6 -1.07 -4.87 13.62
N ASN A 7 -1.20 -3.77 14.37
CA ASN A 7 -1.73 -2.51 13.86
C ASN A 7 -0.65 -1.60 13.25
N VAL A 8 0.63 -1.80 13.60
CA VAL A 8 1.71 -0.87 13.22
C VAL A 8 1.85 -0.70 11.70
N PHE A 9 1.58 -1.76 10.93
CA PHE A 9 1.62 -1.71 9.47
C PHE A 9 0.45 -0.91 8.90
N VAL A 10 -0.76 -1.14 9.43
CA VAL A 10 -1.98 -0.44 9.03
C VAL A 10 -1.87 1.05 9.37
N GLU A 11 -1.34 1.40 10.54
CA GLU A 11 -1.11 2.79 10.94
C GLU A 11 -0.10 3.49 10.04
N ARG A 12 0.99 2.81 9.66
CA ARG A 12 2.00 3.36 8.75
C ARG A 12 1.41 3.63 7.37
N LEU A 13 0.65 2.69 6.82
CA LEU A 13 -0.07 2.88 5.56
C LEU A 13 -1.02 4.08 5.65
N TRP A 14 -1.83 4.15 6.70
CA TRP A 14 -2.76 5.25 6.91
C TRP A 14 -2.08 6.61 7.09
N ARG A 15 -0.88 6.64 7.67
CA ARG A 15 -0.08 7.87 7.72
C ARG A 15 0.29 8.33 6.32
N SER A 16 0.84 7.46 5.47
CA SER A 16 1.18 7.82 4.09
C SER A 16 -0.03 8.33 3.30
N ILE A 17 -1.15 7.61 3.33
CA ILE A 17 -2.38 8.02 2.63
C ILE A 17 -2.86 9.41 3.07
N LYS A 18 -2.88 9.67 4.38
CA LYS A 18 -3.35 10.96 4.88
C LYS A 18 -2.50 12.12 4.41
N TYR A 19 -1.17 12.01 4.55
CA TYR A 19 -0.26 13.12 4.25
C TYR A 19 0.00 13.31 2.76
N GLU A 20 0.01 12.23 1.98
CA GLU A 20 0.39 12.28 0.56
C GLU A 20 -0.81 12.41 -0.38
N GLU A 21 -2.03 12.05 0.07
CA GLU A 21 -3.24 12.10 -0.76
C GLU A 21 -4.32 12.99 -0.15
N ILE A 22 -4.81 12.65 1.04
CA ILE A 22 -6.04 13.25 1.60
C ILE A 22 -5.83 14.72 1.99
N TYR A 23 -4.77 15.03 2.73
CA TYR A 23 -4.54 16.38 3.25
C TYR A 23 -4.14 17.38 2.15
N LEU A 24 -3.64 16.91 1.01
CA LEU A 24 -3.25 17.76 -0.11
C LEU A 24 -4.42 18.07 -1.06
N LYS A 25 -5.39 17.16 -1.19
CA LYS A 25 -6.39 17.20 -2.27
C LYS A 25 -7.76 17.73 -1.86
N ALA A 26 -8.00 17.92 -0.55
CA ALA A 26 -9.20 18.57 0.00
C ALA A 26 -10.51 18.23 -0.76
N TYR A 27 -10.79 16.93 -0.96
CA TYR A 27 -11.83 16.48 -1.87
C TYR A 27 -13.22 17.06 -1.56
N ASP A 28 -13.92 17.49 -2.61
CA ASP A 28 -15.28 18.05 -2.51
C ASP A 28 -16.36 17.02 -2.15
N SER A 29 -16.09 15.72 -2.33
CA SER A 29 -17.06 14.66 -2.08
C SER A 29 -16.41 13.33 -1.70
N VAL A 30 -17.18 12.47 -1.04
CA VAL A 30 -16.74 11.10 -0.74
C VAL A 30 -16.48 10.31 -2.02
N ARG A 31 -17.23 10.56 -3.11
CA ARG A 31 -17.04 9.87 -4.39
C ARG A 31 -15.68 10.20 -5.00
N THR A 32 -15.32 11.48 -5.03
CA THR A 32 -14.01 11.93 -5.54
C THR A 32 -12.88 11.43 -4.65
N ALA A 33 -13.06 11.48 -3.32
CA ALA A 33 -12.10 10.92 -2.37
C ALA A 33 -11.86 9.41 -2.60
N ARG A 34 -12.91 8.61 -2.79
CA ARG A 34 -12.77 7.17 -3.06
C ARG A 34 -11.99 6.90 -4.34
N CYS A 35 -12.23 7.67 -5.40
CA CYS A 35 -11.51 7.52 -6.66
C CYS A 35 -10.03 7.89 -6.49
N GLY A 36 -9.72 9.03 -5.88
CA GLY A 36 -8.34 9.47 -5.66
C GLY A 36 -7.56 8.56 -4.73
N ILE A 37 -8.14 8.15 -3.59
CA ILE A 37 -7.53 7.17 -2.68
C ILE A 37 -7.31 5.83 -3.39
N GLY A 38 -8.24 5.39 -4.24
CA GLY A 38 -8.07 4.18 -5.05
C GLY A 38 -6.88 4.26 -6.00
N GLN A 39 -6.72 5.38 -6.70
CA GLN A 39 -5.56 5.62 -7.57
C GLN A 39 -4.25 5.67 -6.77
N TYR A 40 -4.26 6.33 -5.61
CA TYR A 40 -3.09 6.38 -4.73
C TYR A 40 -2.70 4.99 -4.23
N LEU A 41 -3.66 4.16 -3.82
CA LEU A 41 -3.39 2.78 -3.40
C LEU A 41 -2.81 1.94 -4.53
N GLN A 42 -3.32 2.10 -5.75
CA GLN A 42 -2.75 1.41 -6.92
C GLN A 42 -1.30 1.82 -7.13
N PHE A 43 -0.98 3.12 -7.11
CA PHE A 43 0.39 3.62 -7.19
C PHE A 43 1.28 3.09 -6.05
N TYR A 44 0.78 3.11 -4.81
CA TYR A 44 1.52 2.68 -3.62
C TYR A 44 1.92 1.20 -3.72
N ASN A 45 1.03 0.36 -4.25
CA ASN A 45 1.21 -1.09 -4.34
C ASN A 45 2.03 -1.54 -5.57
N SER A 46 1.86 -0.89 -6.72
CA SER A 46 2.44 -1.39 -7.98
C SER A 46 3.64 -0.60 -8.49
N GLN A 47 3.89 0.62 -7.98
CA GLN A 47 4.90 1.52 -8.54
C GLN A 47 5.87 2.08 -7.51
N ARG A 48 5.46 2.25 -6.25
CA ARG A 48 6.32 2.84 -5.21
C ARG A 48 7.33 1.81 -4.69
N PRO A 49 8.64 2.01 -4.85
CA PRO A 49 9.64 1.16 -4.22
C PRO A 49 9.74 1.44 -2.72
N HIS A 50 9.87 0.39 -1.91
CA HIS A 50 10.00 0.51 -0.45
C HIS A 50 11.33 -0.03 0.04
N GLN A 51 12.04 0.76 0.84
CA GLN A 51 13.31 0.34 1.44
C GLN A 51 13.17 -0.93 2.30
N ALA A 52 12.05 -1.09 3.01
CA ALA A 52 11.76 -2.28 3.81
C ALA A 52 11.62 -3.57 2.97
N HIS A 53 11.42 -3.42 1.65
CA HIS A 53 11.32 -4.52 0.68
C HIS A 53 12.49 -4.53 -0.30
N SER A 54 13.66 -4.02 0.09
CA SER A 54 14.84 -3.97 -0.78
C SER A 54 14.57 -3.24 -2.11
N GLN A 55 13.83 -2.13 -2.05
CA GLN A 55 13.35 -1.35 -3.22
C GLN A 55 12.28 -2.05 -4.07
N ALA A 56 11.79 -3.23 -3.69
CA ALA A 56 10.61 -3.80 -4.33
C ALA A 56 9.33 -3.04 -3.93
N THR A 57 8.34 -3.15 -4.79
CA THR A 57 6.97 -2.70 -4.54
C THR A 57 6.22 -3.71 -3.65
N PRO A 58 5.15 -3.32 -2.96
CA PRO A 58 4.36 -4.23 -2.14
C PRO A 58 3.77 -5.38 -2.96
N ASP A 59 3.33 -5.12 -4.20
CA ASP A 59 2.83 -6.15 -5.11
C ASP A 59 3.93 -7.17 -5.42
N GLU A 60 5.12 -6.72 -5.84
CA GLU A 60 6.26 -7.63 -6.12
C GLU A 60 6.60 -8.50 -4.90
N ALA A 61 6.70 -7.89 -3.72
CA ALA A 61 6.98 -8.60 -2.48
C ALA A 61 5.91 -9.64 -2.15
N TYR A 62 4.63 -9.29 -2.29
CA TYR A 62 3.51 -10.18 -2.01
C TYR A 62 3.45 -11.34 -3.02
N PHE A 63 3.45 -11.04 -4.32
CA PHE A 63 3.32 -12.05 -5.37
C PHE A 63 4.52 -13.02 -5.39
N ALA A 64 5.74 -12.57 -5.08
CA ALA A 64 6.91 -13.44 -4.94
C ALA A 64 6.77 -14.47 -3.81
N THR A 65 5.95 -14.18 -2.79
CA THR A 65 5.72 -15.10 -1.67
C THR A 65 4.62 -16.13 -1.93
N LEU A 66 3.82 -15.96 -2.99
CA LEU A 66 2.72 -16.87 -3.29
C LEU A 66 3.22 -18.25 -3.76
N PRO A 67 2.56 -19.35 -3.34
CA PRO A 67 2.99 -20.72 -3.66
C PRO A 67 3.16 -20.98 -5.15
N PHE A 68 2.29 -20.40 -5.98
CA PHE A 68 2.32 -20.59 -7.43
C PHE A 68 3.48 -19.86 -8.12
N ALA A 69 3.89 -18.69 -7.59
CA ALA A 69 5.02 -17.93 -8.12
C ALA A 69 6.36 -18.62 -7.82
N LYS A 70 6.49 -19.24 -6.64
CA LYS A 70 7.69 -20.02 -6.28
C LYS A 70 7.89 -21.28 -7.12
N MET A 71 6.82 -21.83 -7.69
CA MET A 71 6.86 -23.06 -8.47
C MET A 71 7.33 -22.86 -9.92
N GLN A 72 7.24 -21.63 -10.47
CA GLN A 72 7.71 -21.31 -11.83
C GLN A 72 9.18 -20.87 -11.88
N ALA A 73 9.78 -20.55 -10.73
CA ALA A 73 11.16 -20.10 -10.62
C ALA A 73 12.14 -21.24 -10.23
N ALA A 74 11.68 -22.50 -10.22
CA ALA A 74 12.44 -23.69 -9.85
C ALA A 74 12.77 -24.56 -11.07
#